data_AF-A0A099NY34-F1
#
_entry.id   AF-A0A099NY34-F1
#
_cell.length_a   1.000
_cell.length_b   1.000
_cell.length_c   1.000
_cell.angle_alpha   90.00
_cell.angle_beta   90.00
_cell.angle_gamma   90.00
#
_symmetry.space_group_name_H-M   'P 1'
#
loop_
_entity.id
_entity.type
_entity.pdbx_description
1 polymer ?
#
loop_
_entity_poly.entity_id
_entity_poly.type
_entity_poly.pdbx_seq_one_letter_code
_entity_poly.pdbx_strand_id
1 'polypeptide(L)'
;MALSPIKGFVPLQISLAATANLPESVHLCYIKPHLSKDPNEQIDTTRKLFLINPLPDWTLDSVKDLFRQVNTGCHIEEVLVREAIDKSRVSSIGSGINYDIHVNLSVLTNEELGVELSASEKLPFGSSVVTFLDRDSLELFLDSLKKIKKPLQWSLPNNETGISRYSRIPVLDRTSLEREVTQALVDFQKKEKIAEEEVSNMRTIVDEDGFTLVVGSQKKTKSDILGSMKKNVVEEGEEKREAGFL
;
A
#
# COMPACT_ATOMS: atom_id res chain seq x y z
N MET A 1 28.61 -15.30 -10.30
CA MET A 1 27.62 -15.60 -11.37
C MET A 1 26.88 -14.32 -11.71
N ALA A 2 26.82 -13.94 -12.99
CA ALA A 2 25.98 -12.81 -13.42
C ALA A 2 24.52 -13.28 -13.40
N LEU A 3 23.70 -12.71 -12.52
CA LEU A 3 22.28 -13.01 -12.46
C LEU A 3 21.57 -12.33 -13.63
N SER A 4 20.73 -13.07 -14.35
CA SER A 4 19.97 -12.53 -15.48
C SER A 4 18.82 -11.64 -15.00
N PRO A 5 18.55 -10.52 -15.69
CA PRO A 5 17.37 -9.71 -15.43
C PRO A 5 16.08 -10.52 -15.67
N ILE A 6 15.07 -10.31 -14.83
CA ILE A 6 13.75 -10.96 -14.96
C ILE A 6 12.74 -9.90 -15.37
N LYS A 7 12.21 -9.95 -16.61
CA LYS A 7 11.16 -9.03 -17.10
C LYS A 7 11.44 -7.53 -16.84
N GLY A 8 12.70 -7.12 -16.98
CA GLY A 8 13.16 -5.75 -16.76
C GLY A 8 13.51 -5.40 -15.30
N PHE A 9 13.46 -6.37 -14.38
CA PHE A 9 14.03 -6.23 -13.05
C PHE A 9 15.52 -6.56 -13.05
N VAL A 10 16.31 -5.69 -12.43
CA VAL A 10 17.74 -5.88 -12.21
C VAL A 10 17.95 -6.48 -10.82
N PRO A 11 18.70 -7.58 -10.68
CA PRO A 11 19.00 -8.16 -9.38
C PRO A 11 20.01 -7.28 -8.62
N LEU A 12 19.64 -6.86 -7.42
CA LEU A 12 20.49 -6.19 -6.45
C LEU A 12 20.99 -7.22 -5.44
N GLN A 13 22.27 -7.53 -5.51
CA GLN A 13 22.92 -8.49 -4.62
C GLN A 13 23.36 -7.81 -3.34
N ILE A 14 22.93 -8.33 -2.20
CA ILE A 14 23.24 -7.78 -0.88
C ILE A 14 23.90 -8.88 -0.03
N SER A 15 25.15 -8.70 0.38
CA SER A 15 25.85 -9.57 1.32
C SER A 15 25.29 -9.39 2.73
N LEU A 16 24.98 -10.52 3.36
CA LEU A 16 24.64 -10.64 4.76
C LEU A 16 25.84 -11.25 5.48
N ALA A 17 26.37 -10.52 6.46
CA ALA A 17 27.51 -10.98 7.25
C ALA A 17 27.22 -12.32 7.93
N ALA A 18 28.26 -13.15 8.03
CA ALA A 18 28.18 -14.41 8.78
C ALA A 18 27.79 -14.13 10.24
N THR A 19 26.92 -14.97 10.78
CA THR A 19 26.59 -14.98 12.21
C THR A 19 27.12 -16.28 12.82
N ALA A 20 27.08 -16.40 14.16
CA ALA A 20 27.66 -17.55 14.87
C ALA A 20 27.19 -18.93 14.33
N ASN A 21 25.98 -18.99 13.75
CA ASN A 21 25.37 -20.23 13.29
C ASN A 21 25.08 -20.27 11.79
N LEU A 22 25.34 -19.19 11.05
CA LEU A 22 25.01 -19.10 9.62
C LEU A 22 26.19 -18.51 8.83
N PRO A 23 26.55 -19.13 7.69
CA PRO A 23 27.60 -18.61 6.83
C PRO A 23 27.20 -17.27 6.21
N GLU A 24 28.18 -16.56 5.65
CA GLU A 24 27.91 -15.41 4.79
C GLU A 24 26.98 -15.83 3.65
N SER A 25 25.96 -15.03 3.39
CA SER A 25 24.95 -15.32 2.38
C SER A 25 24.61 -14.08 1.57
N VAL A 26 24.06 -14.27 0.38
CA VAL A 26 23.68 -13.17 -0.51
C VAL A 26 22.16 -13.14 -0.62
N HIS A 27 21.56 -12.05 -0.16
CA HIS A 27 20.16 -11.74 -0.37
C HIS A 27 19.96 -11.08 -1.74
N LEU A 28 18.88 -11.43 -2.40
CA LEU A 28 18.53 -10.90 -3.72
C LEU A 28 17.28 -10.04 -3.63
N CYS A 29 17.47 -8.74 -3.83
CA CYS A 29 16.38 -7.81 -4.12
C CYS A 29 16.25 -7.66 -5.63
N TYR A 30 15.05 -7.38 -6.12
CA TYR A 30 14.83 -7.10 -7.54
C TYR A 30 14.34 -5.68 -7.70
N ILE A 31 15.03 -4.87 -8.50
CA ILE A 31 14.72 -3.46 -8.67
C ILE A 31 14.31 -3.13 -10.10
N LYS A 32 13.44 -2.13 -10.25
CA LYS A 32 13.01 -1.60 -11.55
C LYS A 32 12.57 -0.14 -11.41
N PRO A 33 12.83 0.74 -12.39
CA PRO A 33 12.22 2.06 -12.41
C PRO A 33 10.69 1.96 -12.27
N HIS A 34 10.12 2.73 -11.36
CA HIS A 34 8.67 2.79 -11.19
C HIS A 34 8.13 3.76 -12.25
N LEU A 35 7.33 3.27 -13.19
CA LEU A 35 6.79 4.08 -14.28
C LEU A 35 5.29 3.82 -14.38
N SER A 36 4.49 4.87 -14.23
CA SER A 36 3.05 4.81 -14.52
C SER A 36 2.80 5.06 -16.01
N LYS A 37 1.74 4.44 -16.54
CA LYS A 37 1.23 4.72 -17.88
C LYS A 37 0.32 5.95 -17.90
N ASP A 38 -0.21 6.36 -16.74
CA ASP A 38 -1.06 7.54 -16.61
C ASP A 38 -0.19 8.82 -16.66
N PRO A 39 -0.46 9.76 -17.59
CA PRO A 39 0.28 11.02 -17.68
C PRO A 39 0.30 11.83 -16.38
N ASN A 40 -0.77 11.77 -15.58
CA ASN A 40 -0.87 12.52 -14.33
C ASN A 40 0.07 11.95 -13.25
N GLU A 41 0.27 10.63 -13.25
CA GLU A 41 1.15 9.94 -12.30
C GLU A 41 2.60 9.87 -12.79
N GLN A 42 2.86 10.07 -14.10
CA GLN A 42 4.21 10.01 -14.66
C GLN A 42 5.17 11.00 -14.02
N ILE A 43 4.70 12.22 -13.75
CA ILE A 43 5.52 13.28 -13.14
C ILE A 43 6.09 12.81 -11.80
N ASP A 44 5.26 12.15 -10.99
CA ASP A 44 5.64 11.68 -9.66
C ASP A 44 6.44 10.37 -9.70
N THR A 45 6.19 9.50 -10.68
CA THR A 45 6.85 8.18 -10.78
C THR A 45 8.25 8.23 -11.40
N THR A 46 8.58 9.23 -12.21
CA THR A 46 9.88 9.30 -12.93
C THR A 46 11.14 9.30 -12.04
N ARG A 47 11.03 9.67 -10.76
CA ARG A 47 12.12 9.65 -9.76
C ARG A 47 12.01 8.49 -8.75
N LYS A 48 11.13 7.52 -9.00
CA LYS A 48 10.84 6.42 -8.08
C LYS A 48 11.43 5.10 -8.58
N LEU A 49 11.95 4.31 -7.64
CA LEU A 49 12.46 2.96 -7.87
C LEU A 49 11.56 1.97 -7.14
N PHE A 50 11.02 1.01 -7.88
CA PHE A 50 10.26 -0.10 -7.32
C PHE A 50 11.19 -1.26 -7.00
N LEU A 51 11.05 -1.82 -5.81
CA LEU A 51 11.88 -2.90 -5.28
C LEU A 51 11.02 -4.02 -4.74
N ILE A 52 11.42 -5.26 -5.00
CA ILE A 52 10.79 -6.48 -4.48
C ILE A 52 11.77 -7.18 -3.55
N ASN A 53 11.22 -7.79 -2.49
CA ASN A 53 11.93 -8.55 -1.48
C ASN A 53 12.93 -7.68 -0.66
N PRO A 54 12.52 -6.52 -0.11
CA PRO A 54 13.39 -5.73 0.76
C PRO A 54 13.82 -6.56 1.99
N LEU A 55 15.01 -6.29 2.50
CA LEU A 55 15.49 -6.86 3.77
C LEU A 55 14.67 -6.30 4.95
N PRO A 56 14.69 -6.98 6.12
CA PRO A 56 14.19 -6.38 7.36
C PRO A 56 14.90 -5.06 7.68
N ASP A 57 14.20 -4.13 8.33
CA ASP A 57 14.67 -2.75 8.61
C ASP A 57 15.08 -1.96 7.36
N TRP A 58 14.31 -2.11 6.29
CA TRP A 58 14.41 -1.28 5.09
C TRP A 58 13.87 0.14 5.36
N THR A 59 14.65 0.93 6.09
CA THR A 59 14.35 2.31 6.48
C THR A 59 15.11 3.30 5.60
N LEU A 60 14.76 4.58 5.68
CA LEU A 60 15.44 5.62 4.92
C LEU A 60 16.97 5.63 5.17
N ASP A 61 17.41 5.44 6.41
CA ASP A 61 18.82 5.49 6.78
C ASP A 61 19.59 4.27 6.28
N SER A 62 19.05 3.05 6.47
CA SER A 62 19.72 1.82 6.01
C SER A 62 19.81 1.77 4.47
N VAL A 63 18.77 2.25 3.78
CA VAL A 63 18.77 2.35 2.32
C VAL A 63 19.77 3.41 1.84
N LYS A 64 19.85 4.58 2.51
CA LYS A 64 20.87 5.60 2.19
C LYS A 64 22.28 5.04 2.33
N ASP A 65 22.57 4.33 3.41
CA ASP A 65 23.90 3.74 3.62
C ASP A 65 24.22 2.64 2.61
N LEU A 66 23.24 1.81 2.24
CA LEU A 66 23.40 0.81 1.20
C LEU A 66 23.64 1.46 -0.18
N PHE A 67 22.83 2.46 -0.54
CA PHE A 67 22.89 3.08 -1.88
C PHE A 67 24.12 3.99 -2.05
N ARG A 68 24.68 4.52 -0.95
CA ARG A 68 25.99 5.21 -0.97
C ARG A 68 27.14 4.32 -1.44
N GLN A 69 27.05 3.00 -1.22
CA GLN A 69 28.04 2.05 -1.76
C GLN A 69 27.94 1.92 -3.29
N VAL A 70 26.77 2.25 -3.86
CA VAL A 70 26.58 2.29 -5.31
C VAL A 70 27.10 3.60 -5.89
N ASN A 71 26.63 4.72 -5.35
CA ASN A 71 27.08 6.05 -5.73
C ASN A 71 26.72 7.05 -4.63
N THR A 72 27.69 7.85 -4.19
CA THR A 72 27.51 8.84 -3.12
C THR A 72 26.72 10.07 -3.55
N GLY A 73 26.63 10.35 -4.86
CA GLY A 73 25.88 11.48 -5.43
C GLY A 73 24.38 11.22 -5.60
N CYS A 74 23.89 10.04 -5.23
CA CYS A 74 22.47 9.71 -5.31
C CYS A 74 21.76 10.09 -4.01
N HIS A 75 20.82 11.04 -4.07
CA HIS A 75 20.09 11.51 -2.91
C HIS A 75 18.67 10.91 -2.85
N ILE A 76 18.35 10.32 -1.70
CA ILE A 76 17.06 9.67 -1.42
C ILE A 76 16.22 10.58 -0.53
N GLU A 77 15.00 10.85 -0.97
CA GLU A 77 13.99 11.65 -0.28
C GLU A 77 13.20 10.80 0.71
N GLU A 78 12.62 9.69 0.21
CA GLU A 78 11.66 8.89 0.96
C GLU A 78 11.82 7.40 0.63
N VAL A 79 11.50 6.55 1.61
CA VAL A 79 11.38 5.10 1.44
C VAL A 79 10.04 4.65 2.00
N LEU A 80 9.19 4.14 1.11
CA LEU A 80 7.97 3.44 1.48
C LEU A 80 8.23 1.95 1.42
N VAL A 81 7.84 1.23 2.47
CA VAL A 81 8.01 -0.23 2.55
C VAL A 81 6.72 -0.89 3.00
N ARG A 82 6.41 -2.01 2.36
CA ARG A 82 5.40 -2.94 2.82
C ARG A 82 6.04 -4.29 3.09
N GLU A 83 6.16 -4.65 4.36
CA GLU A 83 6.71 -5.94 4.77
C GLU A 83 5.85 -7.08 4.19
N ALA A 84 6.49 -8.17 3.77
CA ALA A 84 5.78 -9.38 3.35
C ALA A 84 5.12 -10.10 4.55
N ILE A 85 5.61 -9.82 5.76
CA ILE A 85 5.09 -10.38 7.00
C ILE A 85 4.01 -9.43 7.51
N ASP A 86 2.76 -9.84 7.42
CA ASP A 86 1.66 -9.09 8.00
C ASP A 86 1.53 -9.46 9.48
N LYS A 87 2.00 -8.57 10.37
CA LYS A 87 1.92 -8.77 11.84
C LYS A 87 0.49 -8.72 12.36
N SER A 88 -0.44 -8.14 11.60
CA SER A 88 -1.85 -8.00 12.00
C SER A 88 -2.71 -9.21 11.62
N ARG A 89 -2.23 -10.03 10.66
CA ARG A 89 -2.95 -11.17 10.14
C ARG A 89 -2.17 -12.46 10.38
N VAL A 90 -2.76 -13.33 11.19
CA VAL A 90 -2.34 -14.75 11.19
C VAL A 90 -2.68 -15.29 9.81
N SER A 91 -1.67 -15.44 8.95
CA SER A 91 -1.80 -16.17 7.69
C SER A 91 -2.45 -17.52 7.97
N SER A 92 -3.43 -17.93 7.16
CA SER A 92 -4.10 -19.23 7.26
C SER A 92 -3.14 -20.42 7.20
N ILE A 93 -1.92 -20.20 6.72
CA ILE A 93 -0.84 -21.19 6.59
C ILE A 93 0.15 -21.14 7.78
N GLY A 94 -0.06 -20.26 8.75
CA GLY A 94 0.79 -20.14 9.95
C GLY A 94 2.19 -19.57 9.69
N SER A 95 2.55 -19.27 8.45
CA SER A 95 3.86 -18.74 8.07
C SER A 95 4.00 -17.22 8.30
N GLY A 96 2.89 -16.51 8.55
CA GLY A 96 2.86 -15.04 8.71
C GLY A 96 3.20 -14.24 7.45
N ILE A 97 3.59 -14.91 6.36
CA ILE A 97 3.91 -14.28 5.06
C ILE A 97 2.62 -14.19 4.25
N ASN A 98 2.28 -12.97 3.84
CA ASN A 98 1.13 -12.70 2.98
C ASN A 98 1.62 -12.00 1.71
N TYR A 99 1.38 -12.61 0.55
CA TYR A 99 1.61 -11.98 -0.76
C TYR A 99 0.30 -11.65 -1.48
N ASP A 100 -0.83 -11.80 -0.79
CA ASP A 100 -2.16 -11.55 -1.34
C ASP A 100 -2.49 -10.06 -1.40
N ILE A 101 -3.55 -9.71 -2.13
CA ILE A 101 -3.98 -8.32 -2.29
C ILE A 101 -4.55 -7.80 -0.98
N HIS A 102 -4.17 -6.58 -0.58
CA HIS A 102 -4.79 -5.94 0.55
C HIS A 102 -6.16 -5.39 0.17
N VAL A 103 -7.18 -5.94 0.80
CA VAL A 103 -8.58 -5.57 0.58
C VAL A 103 -8.98 -4.55 1.64
N ASN A 104 -9.27 -3.32 1.22
CA ASN A 104 -9.77 -2.28 2.11
C ASN A 104 -11.25 -2.51 2.42
N LEU A 105 -11.52 -3.23 3.51
CA LEU A 105 -12.89 -3.51 3.95
C LEU A 105 -13.65 -2.25 4.37
N SER A 106 -12.97 -1.20 4.84
CA SER A 106 -13.63 0.05 5.25
C SER A 106 -14.28 0.73 4.06
N VAL A 107 -13.53 0.92 2.96
CA VAL A 107 -14.06 1.51 1.72
C VAL A 107 -15.07 0.58 1.04
N LEU A 108 -14.84 -0.74 1.06
CA LEU A 108 -15.79 -1.69 0.43
C LEU A 108 -17.14 -1.78 1.13
N THR A 109 -17.16 -1.58 2.45
CA THR A 109 -18.41 -1.58 3.22
C THR A 109 -19.08 -0.21 3.24
N ASN A 110 -18.29 0.86 3.14
CA ASN A 110 -18.79 2.21 3.07
C ASN A 110 -17.88 3.09 2.22
N GLU A 111 -18.29 3.35 0.97
CA GLU A 111 -17.49 4.13 0.02
C GLU A 111 -17.31 5.59 0.48
N GLU A 112 -18.33 6.17 1.09
CA GLU A 112 -18.34 7.59 1.51
C GLU A 112 -17.66 7.81 2.86
N LEU A 113 -17.79 6.86 3.79
CA LEU A 113 -17.23 6.94 5.15
C LEU A 113 -15.92 6.16 5.31
N GLY A 114 -15.51 5.41 4.29
CA GLY A 114 -14.34 4.56 4.30
C GLY A 114 -13.06 5.32 4.60
N VAL A 115 -12.14 4.65 5.29
CA VAL A 115 -10.79 5.17 5.52
C VAL A 115 -9.90 4.68 4.38
N GLU A 116 -9.30 5.62 3.65
CA GLU A 116 -8.32 5.33 2.61
C GLU A 116 -7.05 4.71 3.21
N LEU A 117 -6.45 3.79 2.46
CA LEU A 117 -5.18 3.18 2.85
C LEU A 117 -4.06 4.21 2.81
N SER A 118 -3.10 4.08 3.72
CA SER A 118 -1.86 4.86 3.64
C SER A 118 -1.04 4.48 2.39
N ALA A 119 -0.09 5.34 2.00
CA ALA A 119 0.73 5.12 0.80
C ALA A 119 1.52 3.80 0.84
N SER A 120 2.03 3.38 2.01
CA SER A 120 2.72 2.08 2.17
C SER A 120 1.76 0.89 2.09
N GLU A 121 0.54 1.02 2.63
CA GLU A 121 -0.50 -0.01 2.55
C GLU A 121 -1.10 -0.17 1.16
N LYS A 122 -0.91 0.80 0.27
CA LYS A 122 -1.26 0.70 -1.16
C LYS A 122 -0.25 -0.12 -1.96
N LEU A 123 0.97 -0.32 -1.45
CA LEU A 123 1.98 -1.12 -2.14
C LEU A 123 1.64 -2.62 -2.11
N PRO A 124 2.09 -3.43 -3.07
CA PRO A 124 2.06 -4.89 -2.94
C PRO A 124 2.88 -5.37 -1.73
N PHE A 125 2.49 -6.48 -1.10
CA PHE A 125 3.27 -7.03 0.02
C PHE A 125 4.66 -7.48 -0.42
N GLY A 126 5.64 -7.30 0.48
CA GLY A 126 7.04 -7.63 0.19
C GLY A 126 7.67 -6.71 -0.85
N SER A 127 7.19 -5.47 -0.95
CA SER A 127 7.71 -4.48 -1.89
C SER A 127 8.05 -3.17 -1.20
N SER A 128 8.87 -2.37 -1.87
CA SER A 128 9.26 -1.04 -1.43
C SER A 128 9.33 -0.10 -2.64
N VAL A 129 9.03 1.16 -2.38
CA VAL A 129 9.26 2.25 -3.33
C VAL A 129 10.26 3.21 -2.69
N VAL A 130 11.36 3.47 -3.40
CA VAL A 130 12.38 4.42 -3.02
C VAL A 130 12.25 5.65 -3.91
N THR A 131 12.01 6.81 -3.31
CA THR A 131 11.88 8.09 -4.01
C THR A 131 13.22 8.81 -3.95
N PHE A 132 13.80 9.08 -5.12
CA PHE A 132 14.99 9.92 -5.24
C PHE A 132 14.58 11.39 -5.24
N LEU A 133 15.52 12.27 -4.88
CA LEU A 133 15.30 13.72 -4.87
C LEU A 133 14.92 14.23 -6.27
N ASP A 134 15.58 13.71 -7.29
CA ASP A 134 15.35 14.04 -8.70
C ASP A 134 15.50 12.80 -9.60
N ARG A 135 15.15 12.97 -10.87
CA ARG A 135 15.26 11.94 -11.89
C ARG A 135 16.72 11.60 -12.20
N ASP A 136 17.60 12.61 -12.20
CA ASP A 136 19.01 12.44 -12.54
C ASP A 136 19.73 11.57 -11.51
N SER A 137 19.38 11.68 -10.22
CA SER A 137 19.87 10.79 -9.16
C SER A 137 19.47 9.33 -9.39
N LEU A 138 18.24 9.08 -9.86
CA LEU A 138 17.79 7.72 -10.19
C LEU A 138 18.57 7.16 -11.39
N GLU A 139 18.73 7.94 -12.46
CA GLU A 139 19.48 7.52 -13.64
C GLU A 139 20.96 7.24 -13.30
N LEU A 140 21.58 8.12 -12.51
CA LEU A 140 22.94 7.96 -12.00
C LEU A 140 23.09 6.69 -11.15
N PHE A 141 22.12 6.41 -10.28
CA PHE A 141 22.09 5.19 -9.47
C PHE A 141 22.05 3.94 -10.36
N LEU A 142 21.14 3.89 -11.34
CA LEU A 142 20.96 2.74 -12.23
C LEU A 142 22.20 2.48 -13.09
N ASP A 143 22.83 3.53 -13.60
CA ASP A 143 24.05 3.40 -14.41
C ASP A 143 25.27 3.01 -13.58
N SER A 144 25.34 3.47 -12.34
CA SER A 144 26.38 3.06 -11.40
C SER A 144 26.20 1.60 -10.98
N LEU A 145 24.95 1.17 -10.74
CA LEU A 145 24.63 -0.20 -10.36
C LEU A 145 25.04 -1.23 -11.41
N LYS A 146 24.88 -0.92 -12.71
CA LYS A 146 25.32 -1.80 -13.81
C LYS A 146 26.82 -2.11 -13.77
N LYS A 147 27.63 -1.23 -13.17
CA LYS A 147 29.09 -1.37 -13.07
C LYS A 147 29.53 -2.19 -11.85
N ILE A 148 28.63 -2.41 -10.89
CA ILE A 148 28.92 -3.10 -9.65
C ILE A 148 28.86 -4.60 -9.87
N LYS A 149 29.98 -5.27 -9.56
CA LYS A 149 30.13 -6.73 -9.68
C LYS A 149 30.14 -7.44 -8.34
N LYS A 150 30.26 -6.69 -7.24
CA LYS A 150 30.34 -7.23 -5.88
C LYS A 150 29.01 -6.99 -5.15
N PRO A 151 28.56 -7.93 -4.31
CA PRO A 151 27.40 -7.70 -3.45
C PRO A 151 27.61 -6.49 -2.55
N LEU A 152 26.56 -5.69 -2.38
CA LEU A 152 26.54 -4.56 -1.45
C LEU A 152 26.47 -5.09 -0.02
N GLN A 153 27.15 -4.44 0.93
CA GLN A 153 27.17 -4.91 2.31
C GLN A 153 25.97 -4.34 3.07
N TRP A 154 25.13 -5.20 3.66
CA TRP A 154 24.05 -4.76 4.54
C TRP A 154 24.56 -4.58 5.97
N SER A 155 24.52 -3.35 6.47
CA SER A 155 24.69 -3.06 7.89
C SER A 155 23.32 -2.87 8.52
N LEU A 156 22.99 -3.72 9.50
CA LEU A 156 21.79 -3.51 10.32
C LEU A 156 21.99 -2.22 11.14
N PRO A 157 21.12 -1.21 11.01
CA PRO A 157 21.27 0.06 11.73
C PRO A 157 21.16 -0.13 13.25
N ASN A 158 20.43 -1.16 13.69
CA ASN A 158 20.32 -1.59 15.08
C ASN A 158 20.79 -3.04 15.20
N ASN A 159 21.77 -3.32 16.07
CA ASN A 159 22.22 -4.69 16.41
C ASN A 159 21.13 -5.55 17.11
N GLU A 160 19.91 -5.04 17.20
CA GLU A 160 18.77 -5.73 17.80
C GLU A 160 18.20 -6.76 16.82
N THR A 161 18.68 -7.99 16.97
CA THR A 161 18.26 -9.15 16.18
C THR A 161 17.44 -10.12 17.04
N GLY A 162 16.58 -10.91 16.39
CA GLY A 162 15.87 -12.00 17.04
C GLY A 162 14.81 -11.55 18.06
N ILE A 163 14.77 -12.23 19.21
CA ILE A 163 13.68 -12.10 20.18
C ILE A 163 13.57 -10.68 20.75
N SER A 164 14.67 -9.93 20.88
CA SER A 164 14.67 -8.55 21.41
C SER A 164 13.86 -7.56 20.56
N ARG A 165 13.71 -7.87 19.26
CA ARG A 165 12.85 -7.13 18.33
C ARG A 165 11.38 -7.49 18.52
N TYR A 166 11.08 -8.78 18.62
CA TYR A 166 9.71 -9.29 18.74
C TYR A 166 9.16 -9.23 20.17
N SER A 167 10.01 -9.09 21.19
CA SER A 167 9.62 -8.91 22.60
C SER A 167 9.07 -7.52 22.88
N ARG A 168 9.35 -6.55 22.00
CA ARG A 168 8.69 -5.25 21.96
C ARG A 168 7.47 -5.34 21.06
N ILE A 169 6.49 -6.16 21.41
CA ILE A 169 5.12 -5.88 20.95
C ILE A 169 4.74 -4.60 21.69
N PRO A 170 4.67 -3.43 21.02
CA PRO A 170 4.33 -2.20 21.71
C PRO A 170 2.92 -2.39 22.25
N VAL A 171 2.79 -2.39 23.58
CA VAL A 171 1.48 -2.22 24.19
C VAL A 171 1.06 -0.80 23.82
N LEU A 172 -0.02 -0.68 23.05
CA LEU A 172 -0.56 0.61 22.67
C LEU A 172 -0.84 1.41 23.93
N ASP A 173 -0.34 2.65 23.97
CA ASP A 173 -0.62 3.54 25.09
C ASP A 173 -2.12 3.78 25.16
N ARG A 174 -2.71 3.47 26.32
CA ARG A 174 -4.14 3.52 26.53
C ARG A 174 -4.70 4.91 26.29
N THR A 175 -4.02 5.94 26.79
CA THR A 175 -4.51 7.33 26.68
C THR A 175 -4.44 7.84 25.24
N SER A 176 -3.37 7.50 24.52
CA SER A 176 -3.24 7.82 23.10
C SER A 176 -4.32 7.12 22.27
N LEU A 177 -4.57 5.83 22.54
CA LEU A 177 -5.60 5.04 21.87
C LEU A 177 -7.01 5.57 22.17
N GLU A 178 -7.31 5.87 23.43
CA GLU A 178 -8.60 6.46 23.84
C GLU A 178 -8.86 7.79 23.10
N ARG A 179 -7.84 8.63 22.97
CA ARG A 179 -7.93 9.88 22.21
C ARG A 179 -8.17 9.64 20.72
N GLU A 180 -7.44 8.71 20.12
CA GLU A 180 -7.59 8.37 18.70
C GLU A 180 -8.97 7.81 18.39
N VAL A 181 -9.47 6.87 19.21
CA VAL A 181 -10.81 6.31 19.08
C VAL A 181 -11.89 7.38 19.28
N THR A 182 -11.73 8.25 20.29
CA THR A 182 -12.69 9.33 20.55
C THR A 182 -12.76 10.29 19.35
N GLN A 183 -11.60 10.67 18.80
CA GLN A 183 -11.54 11.52 17.61
C GLN A 183 -12.19 10.82 16.40
N ALA A 184 -11.89 9.54 16.18
CA ALA A 184 -12.49 8.76 15.10
C ALA A 184 -14.02 8.67 15.23
N LEU A 185 -14.57 8.55 16.45
CA LEU A 185 -16.02 8.55 16.68
C LEU A 185 -16.66 9.92 16.36
N VAL A 186 -16.00 11.02 16.76
CA VAL A 186 -16.46 12.38 16.44
C VAL A 186 -16.45 12.61 14.93
N ASP A 187 -15.38 12.22 14.25
CA ASP A 187 -15.25 12.36 12.80
C ASP A 187 -16.27 11.50 12.07
N PHE A 188 -16.52 10.28 12.55
CA PHE A 188 -17.54 9.40 12.00
C PHE A 188 -18.94 10.01 12.12
N GLN A 189 -19.33 10.49 13.32
CA GLN A 189 -20.63 11.14 13.53
C GLN A 189 -20.80 12.38 12.65
N LYS A 190 -19.74 13.18 12.48
CA LYS A 190 -19.77 14.35 11.62
C LYS A 190 -20.02 13.96 10.16
N LYS A 191 -19.33 12.93 9.67
CA LYS A 191 -19.54 12.43 8.31
C LYS A 191 -20.93 11.79 8.12
N GLU A 192 -21.42 11.02 9.10
CA GLU A 192 -22.78 10.45 9.05
C GLU A 192 -23.85 11.55 8.94
N LYS A 193 -23.69 12.64 9.69
CA LYS A 193 -24.61 13.79 9.61
C LYS A 193 -24.58 14.48 8.25
N ILE A 194 -23.39 14.66 7.66
CA ILE A 194 -23.26 15.24 6.32
C ILE A 194 -23.96 14.35 5.29
N ALA A 195 -23.77 13.03 5.37
CA ALA A 195 -24.43 12.09 4.47
C ALA A 195 -25.96 12.13 4.63
N GLU A 196 -26.48 12.27 5.85
CA GLU A 196 -27.92 12.42 6.10
C GLU A 196 -28.48 13.73 5.50
N GLU A 197 -27.76 14.84 5.65
CA GLU A 197 -28.13 16.13 5.04
C GLU A 197 -28.14 16.04 3.51
N GLU A 198 -27.16 15.38 2.90
CA GLU A 198 -27.12 15.14 1.45
C GLU A 198 -28.30 14.30 0.96
N VAL A 199 -28.65 13.23 1.68
CA VAL A 199 -29.83 12.40 1.37
C VAL A 199 -31.11 13.23 1.49
N SER A 200 -31.24 14.06 2.51
CA SER A 200 -32.39 14.97 2.69
C SER A 200 -32.51 15.97 1.54
N ASN A 201 -31.38 16.56 1.13
CA ASN A 201 -31.34 17.47 -0.02
C ASN A 201 -31.75 16.75 -1.31
N MET A 202 -31.30 15.52 -1.53
CA MET A 202 -31.74 14.70 -2.68
C MET A 202 -33.24 14.41 -2.70
N ARG A 203 -33.93 14.41 -1.55
CA ARG A 203 -35.42 14.28 -1.53
C ARG A 203 -36.12 15.51 -2.11
N THR A 204 -35.48 16.67 -2.00
CA THR A 204 -36.07 17.97 -2.29
C THR A 204 -35.73 18.43 -3.72
N ILE A 205 -34.61 17.96 -4.26
CA ILE A 205 -34.19 18.28 -5.62
C ILE A 205 -35.16 17.62 -6.62
N VAL A 206 -35.74 18.45 -7.48
CA VAL A 206 -36.56 18.05 -8.63
C VAL A 206 -35.64 18.01 -9.84
N ASP A 207 -35.69 16.91 -10.60
CA ASP A 207 -34.89 16.71 -11.81
C ASP A 207 -35.32 17.64 -12.96
N GLU A 208 -34.53 17.72 -14.03
CA GLU A 208 -34.82 18.55 -15.22
C GLU A 208 -36.16 18.17 -15.88
N ASP A 209 -36.58 16.92 -15.75
CA ASP A 209 -37.86 16.39 -16.24
C ASP A 209 -39.04 16.59 -15.25
N GLY A 210 -38.81 17.21 -14.09
CA GLY A 210 -39.85 17.48 -13.09
C GLY A 210 -40.14 16.35 -12.10
N PHE A 211 -39.33 15.28 -12.10
CA PHE A 211 -39.49 14.15 -11.18
C PHE A 211 -38.70 14.34 -9.88
N THR A 212 -39.27 13.89 -8.76
CA THR A 212 -38.60 13.85 -7.45
C THR A 212 -38.13 12.45 -7.12
N LEU A 213 -36.92 12.34 -6.56
CA LEU A 213 -36.36 11.07 -6.11
C LEU A 213 -37.07 10.60 -4.82
N VAL A 214 -37.85 9.52 -4.90
CA VAL A 214 -38.46 8.91 -3.72
C VAL A 214 -37.42 8.06 -3.01
N VAL A 215 -37.02 8.48 -1.81
CA VAL A 215 -36.11 7.69 -0.96
C VAL A 215 -36.85 7.18 0.27
N GLY A 216 -36.55 5.94 0.67
CA GLY A 216 -37.15 5.33 1.84
C GLY A 216 -36.78 6.05 3.13
N SER A 217 -37.69 6.05 4.11
CA SER A 217 -37.49 6.74 5.40
C SER A 217 -36.29 6.22 6.20
N GLN A 218 -35.85 4.99 5.97
CA GLN A 218 -34.72 4.35 6.66
C GLN A 218 -33.39 4.38 5.90
N LYS A 219 -33.34 4.96 4.69
CA LYS A 219 -32.11 5.04 3.90
C LYS A 219 -31.22 6.17 4.43
N LYS A 220 -29.96 5.84 4.75
CA LYS A 220 -29.02 6.75 5.43
C LYS A 220 -27.96 7.38 4.53
N THR A 221 -27.54 6.71 3.46
CA THR A 221 -26.48 7.20 2.56
C THR A 221 -26.90 7.11 1.09
N LYS A 222 -26.25 7.91 0.25
CA LYS A 222 -26.49 7.92 -1.20
C LYS A 222 -26.15 6.59 -1.84
N SER A 223 -25.01 6.03 -1.44
CA SER A 223 -24.54 4.71 -1.85
C SER A 223 -25.52 3.59 -1.49
N ASP A 224 -26.23 3.64 -0.36
CA ASP A 224 -27.27 2.66 0.00
C ASP A 224 -28.55 2.80 -0.86
N ILE A 225 -28.89 4.03 -1.27
CA ILE A 225 -30.00 4.27 -2.21
C ILE A 225 -29.63 3.73 -3.60
N LEU A 226 -28.50 4.17 -4.16
CA LEU A 226 -28.04 3.80 -5.50
C LEU A 226 -27.65 2.31 -5.61
N GLY A 227 -27.04 1.75 -4.56
CA GLY A 227 -26.70 0.33 -4.50
C GLY A 227 -27.94 -0.56 -4.54
N SER A 228 -28.99 -0.18 -3.81
CA SER A 228 -30.27 -0.90 -3.88
C SER A 228 -30.95 -0.80 -5.24
N MET A 229 -30.89 0.37 -5.91
CA MET A 229 -31.39 0.51 -7.29
C MET A 229 -30.64 -0.38 -8.27
N LYS A 230 -29.30 -0.40 -8.22
CA LYS A 230 -28.50 -1.29 -9.08
C LYS A 230 -28.80 -2.76 -8.83
N LYS A 231 -28.95 -3.17 -7.57
CA LYS A 231 -29.29 -4.56 -7.22
C LYS A 231 -30.66 -4.96 -7.77
N ASN A 232 -31.68 -4.13 -7.59
CA ASN A 232 -33.03 -4.41 -8.09
C ASN A 232 -33.06 -4.49 -9.63
N VAL A 233 -32.31 -3.64 -10.33
CA VAL A 233 -32.19 -3.72 -11.80
C VAL A 233 -31.51 -5.01 -12.25
N VAL A 234 -30.52 -5.50 -11.51
CA VAL A 234 -29.85 -6.78 -11.80
C VAL A 234 -30.79 -7.95 -11.52
N GLU A 235 -31.48 -7.96 -10.37
CA GLU A 235 -32.45 -9.01 -10.00
C GLU A 235 -33.62 -9.07 -11.00
N GLU A 236 -34.21 -7.93 -11.39
CA GLU A 236 -35.25 -7.88 -12.43
C GLU A 236 -34.73 -8.30 -13.81
N GLY A 237 -33.47 -8.01 -14.12
CA GLY A 237 -32.81 -8.41 -15.37
C GLY A 237 -32.53 -9.91 -15.43
N GLU A 238 -32.21 -10.52 -14.29
CA GLU A 238 -32.03 -11.97 -14.14
C GLU A 238 -33.37 -12.71 -14.16
N GLU A 239 -34.40 -12.21 -13.45
CA GLU A 239 -35.76 -12.77 -13.53
C GLU A 239 -36.33 -12.70 -14.96
N LYS A 240 -36.09 -11.62 -15.71
CA LYS A 240 -36.50 -11.51 -17.12
C LYS A 240 -35.73 -12.45 -18.06
N ARG A 241 -34.48 -12.79 -17.72
CA ARG A 241 -33.67 -13.77 -18.48
C ARG A 241 -34.09 -15.21 -18.17
N GLU A 242 -34.47 -15.50 -16.93
CA GLU A 242 -34.98 -16.81 -16.53
C GLU A 242 -36.44 -17.04 -16.94
N ALA A 243 -37.26 -15.98 -17.04
CA ALA A 243 -38.66 -16.06 -17.45
C ALA A 243 -38.88 -16.20 -18.97
N GLY A 244 -37.82 -16.22 -19.78
CA GLY A 244 -37.90 -16.57 -21.20
C GLY A 244 -38.37 -15.44 -22.11
N PHE A 245 -37.44 -14.88 -22.87
CA PHE A 245 -37.70 -14.43 -24.23
C PHE A 245 -36.67 -15.09 -25.15
N LEU A 246 -37.18 -15.95 -26.05
CA LEU A 246 -36.54 -16.30 -27.31
C LEU A 246 -36.44 -15.05 -28.20
#